data_AF-A0A7S3AHH9-F1
#
_entry.id   AF-A0A7S3AHH9-F1
#
_cell.length_a   1.000
_cell.length_b   1.000
_cell.length_c   1.000
_cell.angle_alpha   90.00
_cell.angle_beta   90.00
_cell.angle_gamma   90.00
#
_symmetry.space_group_name_H-M   'P 1'
#
loop_
_entity.id
_entity.type
_entity.pdbx_description
1 polymer ?
#
loop_
_entity_poly.entity_id
_entity_poly.type
_entity_poly.pdbx_seq_one_letter_code
_entity_poly.pdbx_strand_id
1 'polypeptide(L)'
;SVPAAARAPPPDSPPSRPHEARFPLAFAIRYGGDTAPSDAADGGAHGSPYPRNIRFEHCNFVQEPPGAAHPPAAVFDTVLCLSTSKWVHLNNGDEGLRRLFSRVYDCLRPGGTFVLEPQPWSSYRKRATLTPLIARHFREIRLRPQQFVDCLLGEIGFRSVEHVSVPYAEGHSAGFKRRPLLILTK
;
A
#
# COMPACT_ATOMS: atom_id res chain seq x y z
N SER A 1 -4.90 50.15 -48.36
CA SER A 1 -4.11 49.15 -47.63
C SER A 1 -4.92 47.88 -47.52
N VAL A 2 -4.44 46.80 -48.16
CA VAL A 2 -5.10 45.50 -48.30
C VAL A 2 -4.84 44.66 -47.04
N PRO A 3 -5.82 43.91 -46.49
CA PRO A 3 -5.58 43.05 -45.33
C PRO A 3 -4.93 41.73 -45.76
N ALA A 4 -3.88 41.32 -45.03
CA ALA A 4 -3.14 40.09 -45.26
C ALA A 4 -3.99 38.86 -44.90
N ALA A 5 -4.08 37.92 -45.83
CA ALA A 5 -4.75 36.64 -45.67
C ALA A 5 -4.00 35.74 -44.66
N ALA A 6 -4.76 35.06 -43.80
CA ALA A 6 -4.25 34.01 -42.92
C ALA A 6 -3.77 32.81 -43.75
N ARG A 7 -2.51 32.40 -43.59
CA ARG A 7 -1.97 31.17 -44.19
C ARG A 7 -2.60 29.95 -43.52
N ALA A 8 -3.21 29.08 -44.32
CA ALA A 8 -3.61 27.75 -43.89
C ALA A 8 -2.37 26.90 -43.50
N PRO A 9 -2.50 25.99 -42.51
CA PRO A 9 -1.41 25.08 -42.14
C PRO A 9 -1.16 24.04 -43.25
N PRO A 10 0.07 23.53 -43.39
CA PRO A 10 0.41 22.54 -44.41
C PRO A 10 -0.31 21.20 -44.15
N PRO A 11 -0.72 20.48 -45.20
CA PRO A 11 -1.17 19.10 -45.08
C PRO A 11 0.03 18.20 -44.74
N ASP A 12 -0.23 17.09 -44.05
CA ASP A 12 0.73 16.07 -43.59
C ASP A 12 1.42 16.30 -42.24
N SER A 13 0.61 16.55 -41.20
CA SER A 13 0.95 16.09 -39.85
C SER A 13 0.28 14.73 -39.61
N PRO A 14 1.03 13.64 -39.34
CA PRO A 14 0.41 12.36 -38.99
C PRO A 14 -0.44 12.54 -37.71
N PRO A 15 -1.58 11.84 -37.58
CA PRO A 15 -2.42 11.97 -36.40
C PRO A 15 -1.58 11.67 -35.16
N SER A 16 -1.60 12.60 -34.20
CA SER A 16 -1.01 12.39 -32.89
C SER A 16 -1.53 11.06 -32.35
N ARG A 17 -0.61 10.10 -32.16
CA ARG A 17 -0.96 8.79 -31.60
C ARG A 17 -1.76 9.01 -30.31
N PRO A 18 -2.86 8.26 -30.09
CA PRO A 18 -3.57 8.34 -28.83
C PRO A 18 -2.56 8.14 -27.71
N HIS A 19 -2.70 8.94 -26.67
CA HIS A 19 -1.83 8.97 -25.49
C HIS A 19 -1.76 7.55 -24.90
N GLU A 20 -0.82 6.72 -25.38
CA GLU A 20 -0.56 5.39 -24.86
C GLU A 20 -0.33 5.58 -23.37
N ALA A 21 -1.21 4.97 -22.57
CA ALA A 21 -1.08 4.97 -21.13
C ALA A 21 0.26 4.32 -20.78
N ARG A 22 1.30 5.15 -20.64
CA ARG A 22 2.64 4.71 -20.27
C ARG A 22 2.57 4.25 -18.82
N PHE A 23 2.39 2.95 -18.64
CA PHE A 23 2.58 2.32 -17.34
C PHE A 23 4.02 2.58 -16.86
N PRO A 24 4.25 2.65 -15.54
CA PRO A 24 5.59 2.88 -15.01
C PRO A 24 6.59 1.85 -15.56
N LEU A 25 7.81 2.29 -15.91
CA LEU A 25 8.86 1.41 -16.49
C LEU A 25 9.16 0.18 -15.63
N ALA A 26 8.92 0.23 -14.32
CA ALA A 26 9.01 -0.93 -13.42
C ALA A 26 8.12 -2.10 -13.86
N PHE A 27 6.97 -1.84 -14.50
CA PHE A 27 6.10 -2.89 -15.04
C PHE A 27 6.72 -3.55 -16.26
N ALA A 28 7.29 -2.78 -17.19
CA ALA A 28 7.96 -3.33 -18.37
C ALA A 28 9.19 -4.18 -17.98
N ILE A 29 9.93 -3.76 -16.96
CA ILE A 29 11.07 -4.52 -16.41
C ILE A 29 10.61 -5.86 -15.80
N ARG A 30 9.48 -5.88 -15.08
CA ARG A 30 9.02 -7.10 -14.39
C ARG A 30 8.22 -8.06 -15.28
N TYR A 31 7.39 -7.53 -16.17
CA TYR A 31 6.44 -8.31 -16.96
C TYR A 31 6.86 -8.50 -18.42
N GLY A 32 7.99 -7.89 -18.82
CA GLY A 32 8.49 -7.92 -20.19
C GLY A 32 7.70 -7.00 -21.11
N GLY A 33 8.39 -6.07 -21.78
CA GLY A 33 7.97 -5.46 -23.04
C GLY A 33 9.04 -5.72 -24.09
N ASP A 34 8.77 -5.47 -25.37
CA ASP A 34 9.64 -5.74 -26.53
C ASP A 34 11.06 -5.11 -26.49
N THR A 35 11.42 -4.44 -25.39
CA THR A 35 12.74 -3.88 -25.12
C THR A 35 13.19 -4.20 -23.68
N ALA A 36 13.06 -5.45 -23.25
CA ALA A 36 13.70 -5.90 -22.02
C ALA A 36 15.24 -5.81 -22.19
N PRO A 37 15.96 -4.99 -21.39
CA PRO A 37 17.40 -5.06 -21.36
C PRO A 37 17.81 -6.36 -20.68
N SER A 38 18.59 -7.15 -21.41
CA SER A 38 19.32 -8.36 -21.02
C SER A 38 19.71 -8.41 -19.54
N ASP A 39 19.38 -9.52 -18.90
CA ASP A 39 19.79 -9.88 -17.54
C ASP A 39 21.31 -9.77 -17.35
N ALA A 40 21.73 -8.90 -16.44
CA ALA A 40 23.01 -9.01 -15.75
C ALA A 40 22.91 -8.33 -14.38
N ALA A 41 23.25 -9.11 -13.33
CA ALA A 41 23.29 -8.80 -11.90
C ALA A 41 21.96 -8.95 -11.14
N ASP A 42 21.63 -10.23 -10.92
CA ASP A 42 20.99 -10.73 -9.72
C ASP A 42 21.71 -10.22 -8.45
N GLY A 43 20.93 -9.83 -7.45
CA GLY A 43 21.39 -9.09 -6.29
C GLY A 43 20.52 -7.86 -6.06
N GLY A 44 19.56 -7.97 -5.13
CA GLY A 44 18.85 -6.82 -4.57
C GLY A 44 19.82 -5.92 -3.81
N ALA A 45 20.64 -5.17 -4.54
CA ALA A 45 21.61 -4.26 -3.96
C ALA A 45 20.86 -3.04 -3.44
N HIS A 46 20.95 -2.84 -2.13
CA HIS A 46 20.74 -1.54 -1.52
C HIS A 46 21.43 -0.47 -2.40
N GLY A 47 20.67 0.47 -2.98
CA GLY A 47 21.21 1.53 -3.82
C GLY A 47 21.02 1.41 -5.34
N SER A 48 20.21 0.48 -5.87
CA SER A 48 19.78 0.57 -7.27
C SER A 48 18.98 1.86 -7.51
N PRO A 49 19.15 2.57 -8.65
CA PRO A 49 18.37 3.77 -8.94
C PRO A 49 16.96 3.42 -9.40
N TYR A 50 16.04 4.38 -9.28
CA TYR A 50 14.72 4.29 -9.91
C TYR A 50 14.86 4.02 -11.42
N PRO A 51 14.07 3.11 -12.02
CA PRO A 51 12.95 2.36 -11.43
C PRO A 51 13.33 0.99 -10.83
N ARG A 52 14.62 0.62 -10.80
CA ARG A 52 15.09 -0.71 -10.38
C ARG A 52 15.05 -0.94 -8.86
N ASN A 53 14.75 0.10 -8.08
CA ASN A 53 14.53 0.01 -6.63
C ASN A 53 13.06 -0.22 -6.24
N ILE A 54 12.17 -0.42 -7.21
CA ILE A 54 10.75 -0.71 -6.97
C ILE A 54 10.40 -2.07 -7.54
N ARG A 55 9.70 -2.88 -6.76
CA ARG A 55 9.18 -4.18 -7.16
C ARG A 55 7.71 -4.27 -6.75
N PHE A 56 6.88 -4.84 -7.61
CA PHE A 56 5.45 -5.07 -7.35
C PHE A 56 5.18 -6.56 -7.28
N GLU A 57 4.51 -7.01 -6.23
CA GLU A 57 4.17 -8.43 -6.05
C GLU A 57 2.67 -8.57 -5.82
N HIS A 58 2.08 -9.57 -6.47
CA HIS A 58 0.70 -9.95 -6.21
C HIS A 58 0.69 -11.05 -5.14
N CYS A 59 0.20 -10.72 -3.94
CA CYS A 59 0.11 -11.67 -2.84
C CYS A 59 -1.07 -11.32 -1.90
N ASN A 60 -1.54 -12.32 -1.16
CA ASN A 60 -2.34 -12.09 0.03
C ASN A 60 -1.40 -12.13 1.24
N PHE A 61 -1.00 -10.96 1.74
CA PHE A 61 -0.02 -10.86 2.82
C PHE A 61 -0.48 -11.50 4.14
N VAL A 62 -1.79 -11.74 4.33
CA VAL A 62 -2.35 -12.35 5.55
C VAL A 62 -2.32 -13.88 5.49
N GLN A 63 -2.37 -14.48 4.30
CA GLN A 63 -2.46 -15.92 4.13
C GLN A 63 -1.08 -16.50 3.78
N GLU A 64 -0.73 -17.62 4.42
CA GLU A 64 0.37 -18.46 3.94
C GLU A 64 -0.21 -19.53 3.01
N PRO A 65 0.36 -19.72 1.81
CA PRO A 65 0.13 -20.94 1.06
C PRO A 65 0.48 -22.15 1.94
N PRO A 66 -0.26 -23.27 1.87
CA PRO A 66 0.12 -24.49 2.57
C PRO A 66 1.57 -24.88 2.25
N GLY A 67 2.42 -24.97 3.27
CA GLY A 67 3.84 -25.32 3.11
C GLY A 67 4.78 -24.18 2.70
N ALA A 68 4.30 -22.94 2.60
CA ALA A 68 5.18 -21.79 2.39
C ALA A 68 6.03 -21.52 3.64
N ALA A 69 7.29 -21.19 3.44
CA ALA A 69 8.12 -20.64 4.50
C ALA A 69 7.47 -19.37 5.06
N HIS A 70 7.63 -19.13 6.36
CA HIS A 70 7.31 -17.83 6.96
C HIS A 70 7.90 -16.70 6.12
N PRO A 71 7.25 -15.52 6.11
CA PRO A 71 7.76 -14.40 5.34
C PRO A 71 9.19 -14.13 5.80
N PRO A 72 10.09 -13.69 4.90
CA PRO A 72 11.49 -13.52 5.23
C PRO A 72 11.64 -12.68 6.50
N ALA A 73 12.21 -13.28 7.55
CA ALA A 73 12.39 -12.59 8.82
C ALA A 73 13.42 -11.47 8.66
N ALA A 74 13.16 -10.33 9.30
CA ALA A 74 14.10 -9.20 9.39
C ALA A 74 14.69 -8.71 8.04
N VAL A 75 13.84 -8.56 7.02
CA VAL A 75 14.26 -8.06 5.70
C VAL A 75 13.94 -6.58 5.44
N PHE A 76 13.00 -5.99 6.19
CA PHE A 76 12.58 -4.61 5.99
C PHE A 76 13.02 -3.70 7.14
N ASP A 77 13.47 -2.50 6.79
CA ASP A 77 13.71 -1.42 7.76
C ASP A 77 12.41 -0.67 8.08
N THR A 78 11.48 -0.62 7.13
CA THR A 78 10.18 0.03 7.29
C THR A 78 9.10 -0.73 6.53
N VAL A 79 7.93 -0.88 7.14
CA VAL A 79 6.72 -1.44 6.52
C VAL A 79 5.60 -0.41 6.57
N LEU A 80 4.90 -0.22 5.45
CA LEU A 80 3.79 0.71 5.32
C LEU A 80 2.46 -0.05 5.22
N CYS A 81 1.52 0.20 6.14
CA CYS A 81 0.13 -0.27 6.09
C CYS A 81 -0.81 0.92 6.05
N LEU A 82 -0.89 1.53 4.87
CA LEU A 82 -1.66 2.75 4.66
C LEU A 82 -3.04 2.41 4.13
N SER A 83 -4.09 2.72 4.90
CA SER A 83 -5.47 2.52 4.49
C SER A 83 -5.82 1.07 4.08
N THR A 84 -5.16 0.06 4.63
CA THR A 84 -5.42 -1.36 4.32
C THR A 84 -5.95 -2.19 5.49
N SER A 85 -5.68 -1.81 6.74
CA SER A 85 -6.05 -2.59 7.94
C SER A 85 -7.53 -2.94 8.01
N LYS A 86 -8.44 -2.00 7.72
CA LYS A 86 -9.88 -2.27 7.62
C LYS A 86 -10.23 -3.41 6.67
N TRP A 87 -9.60 -3.46 5.51
CA TRP A 87 -9.94 -4.45 4.49
C TRP A 87 -9.48 -5.85 4.90
N VAL A 88 -8.30 -5.95 5.52
CA VAL A 88 -7.86 -7.19 6.16
C VAL A 88 -8.85 -7.61 7.25
N HIS A 89 -9.20 -6.68 8.11
CA HIS A 89 -10.05 -6.95 9.27
C HIS A 89 -11.46 -7.40 8.89
N LEU A 90 -12.08 -6.78 7.88
CA LEU A 90 -13.39 -7.20 7.37
C LEU A 90 -13.34 -8.55 6.64
N ASN A 91 -12.27 -8.86 5.91
CA ASN A 91 -12.16 -10.10 5.15
C ASN A 91 -11.68 -11.29 5.98
N ASN A 92 -10.94 -11.06 7.07
CA ASN A 92 -10.26 -12.11 7.83
C ASN A 92 -10.48 -12.06 9.35
N GLY A 93 -11.33 -11.14 9.83
CA GLY A 93 -11.64 -11.00 11.27
C GLY A 93 -10.45 -10.54 12.12
N ASP A 94 -10.63 -10.58 13.43
CA ASP A 94 -9.59 -10.19 14.40
C ASP A 94 -8.32 -11.02 14.23
N GLU A 95 -8.45 -12.33 14.00
CA GLU A 95 -7.32 -13.24 13.80
C GLU A 95 -6.49 -12.89 12.57
N GLY A 96 -7.14 -12.53 11.45
CA GLY A 96 -6.44 -12.07 10.27
C GLY A 96 -5.69 -10.76 10.49
N LEU A 97 -6.25 -9.85 11.28
CA LEU A 97 -5.60 -8.60 11.62
C LEU A 97 -4.41 -8.80 12.56
N ARG A 98 -4.54 -9.64 13.59
CA ARG A 98 -3.42 -10.00 14.48
C ARG A 98 -2.29 -10.68 13.71
N ARG A 99 -2.64 -11.56 12.76
CA ARG A 99 -1.68 -12.21 11.86
C ARG A 99 -0.97 -11.21 10.96
N LEU A 100 -1.68 -10.22 10.40
CA LEU A 100 -1.05 -9.11 9.68
C LEU A 100 0.00 -8.42 10.56
N PHE A 101 -0.37 -8.01 11.78
CA PHE A 101 0.54 -7.30 12.69
C PHE A 101 1.75 -8.13 13.08
N SER A 102 1.56 -9.41 13.39
CA SER A 102 2.64 -10.34 13.73
C SER A 102 3.62 -10.48 12.56
N ARG A 103 3.13 -10.68 11.34
CA ARG A 103 3.97 -10.79 10.15
C ARG A 103 4.75 -9.52 9.88
N VAL A 104 4.12 -8.35 10.03
CA VAL A 104 4.83 -7.08 9.90
C VAL A 104 5.97 -7.00 10.92
N TYR A 105 5.70 -7.34 12.18
CA TYR A 105 6.73 -7.38 13.21
C TYR A 105 7.87 -8.33 12.84
N ASP A 106 7.57 -9.55 12.39
CA ASP A 106 8.58 -10.57 12.04
C ASP A 106 9.46 -10.14 10.86
N CYS A 107 8.87 -9.52 9.84
CA CYS A 107 9.62 -9.04 8.67
C CYS A 107 10.48 -7.81 8.96
N LEU A 108 10.22 -7.07 10.04
CA LEU A 108 11.01 -5.91 10.44
C LEU A 108 12.33 -6.32 11.10
N ARG A 109 13.41 -5.63 10.73
CA ARG A 109 14.69 -5.69 11.45
C ARG A 109 14.55 -5.12 12.88
N PRO A 110 15.44 -5.47 13.82
CA PRO A 110 15.52 -4.78 15.11
C PRO A 110 15.66 -3.26 14.91
N GLY A 111 14.85 -2.46 15.62
CA GLY A 111 14.79 -1.00 15.41
C GLY A 111 14.01 -0.56 14.18
N GLY A 112 13.45 -1.50 13.41
CA GLY A 112 12.61 -1.21 12.23
C GLY A 112 11.28 -0.56 12.61
N THR A 113 10.68 0.11 11.62
CA THR A 113 9.49 0.94 11.82
C THR A 113 8.26 0.41 11.08
N PHE A 114 7.14 0.31 11.79
CA PHE A 114 5.83 0.06 11.20
C PHE A 114 5.01 1.34 11.13
N VAL A 115 4.65 1.79 9.92
CA VAL A 115 3.77 2.94 9.72
C VAL A 115 2.37 2.45 9.39
N LEU A 116 1.43 2.68 10.29
CA LEU A 116 0.05 2.22 10.20
C LEU A 116 -0.91 3.42 10.11
N GLU A 117 -1.80 3.39 9.12
CA GLU A 117 -2.92 4.34 9.00
C GLU A 117 -4.25 3.60 9.23
N PRO A 118 -4.72 3.48 10.48
CA PRO A 118 -5.96 2.78 10.77
C PRO A 118 -7.16 3.63 10.36
N GLN A 119 -8.14 3.01 9.69
CA GLN A 119 -9.39 3.71 9.39
C GLN A 119 -10.35 3.69 10.58
N PRO A 120 -11.18 4.75 10.75
CA PRO A 120 -12.13 4.81 11.85
C PRO A 120 -13.23 3.77 11.70
N TRP A 121 -13.76 3.30 12.84
CA TRP A 121 -14.85 2.32 12.88
C TRP A 121 -16.10 2.74 12.08
N SER A 122 -16.40 4.04 12.00
CA SER A 122 -17.51 4.56 11.19
C SER A 122 -17.39 4.17 9.71
N SER A 123 -16.18 4.02 9.18
CA SER A 123 -15.94 3.58 7.81
C SER A 123 -16.13 2.07 7.60
N TYR A 124 -16.05 1.27 8.67
CA TYR A 124 -16.36 -0.17 8.63
C TYR A 124 -17.85 -0.37 8.44
N ARG A 125 -18.68 0.35 9.21
CA ARG A 125 -20.16 0.28 9.13
C ARG A 125 -20.66 0.49 7.70
N LYS A 126 -20.09 1.46 6.98
CA LYS A 126 -20.44 1.76 5.57
C LYS A 126 -20.19 0.60 4.60
N ARG A 127 -19.34 -0.36 4.98
CA ARG A 127 -18.92 -1.50 4.14
C ARG A 127 -19.28 -2.85 4.76
N ALA A 128 -19.97 -2.87 5.89
CA ALA A 128 -20.26 -4.07 6.67
C ALA A 128 -21.15 -5.10 5.93
N THR A 129 -21.89 -4.68 4.91
CA THR A 129 -22.83 -5.53 4.16
C THR A 129 -22.36 -5.90 2.77
N LEU A 130 -21.09 -5.60 2.42
CA LEU A 130 -20.58 -5.84 1.07
C LEU A 130 -20.66 -7.31 0.63
N THR A 131 -20.41 -8.25 1.55
CA THR A 131 -20.54 -9.69 1.31
C THR A 131 -21.04 -10.39 2.58
N PRO A 132 -21.64 -11.59 2.47
CA PRO A 132 -22.06 -12.36 3.66
C PRO A 132 -20.90 -12.66 4.63
N LEU A 133 -19.70 -12.92 4.09
CA LEU A 133 -18.49 -13.13 4.88
C LEU A 133 -18.11 -11.88 5.68
N ILE A 134 -18.06 -10.72 5.01
CA ILE A 134 -17.77 -9.43 5.67
C ILE A 134 -18.82 -9.13 6.74
N ALA A 135 -20.10 -9.38 6.45
CA ALA A 135 -21.18 -9.16 7.41
C ALA A 135 -21.08 -10.08 8.64
N ARG A 136 -20.58 -11.31 8.48
CA ARG A 136 -20.27 -12.20 9.60
C ARG A 136 -19.11 -11.66 10.44
N HIS A 137 -17.94 -11.44 9.82
CA HIS A 137 -16.78 -10.93 10.54
C HIS A 137 -17.07 -9.59 11.23
N PHE A 138 -17.75 -8.66 10.57
CA PHE A 138 -18.10 -7.37 11.16
C PHE A 138 -18.87 -7.50 12.49
N ARG A 139 -19.75 -8.51 12.61
CA ARG A 139 -20.49 -8.80 13.85
C ARG A 139 -19.60 -9.42 14.93
N GLU A 140 -18.57 -10.15 14.52
CA GLU A 140 -17.65 -10.88 15.41
C GLU A 140 -16.45 -10.04 15.86
N ILE A 141 -16.10 -8.95 15.15
CA ILE A 141 -14.96 -8.08 15.50
C ILE A 141 -15.06 -7.61 16.95
N ARG A 142 -14.05 -7.93 17.76
CA ARG A 142 -13.87 -7.44 19.13
C ARG A 142 -12.74 -6.42 19.22
N LEU A 143 -11.64 -6.63 18.49
CA LEU A 143 -10.50 -5.73 18.44
C LEU A 143 -10.81 -4.51 17.56
N ARG A 144 -11.25 -3.39 18.12
CA ARG A 144 -11.60 -2.17 17.35
C ARG A 144 -10.36 -1.31 17.06
N PRO A 145 -10.41 -0.40 16.05
CA PRO A 145 -9.27 0.47 15.71
C PRO A 145 -8.66 1.23 16.88
N GLN A 146 -9.47 1.62 17.87
CA GLN A 146 -9.03 2.29 19.09
C GLN A 146 -8.12 1.42 19.97
N GLN A 147 -8.24 0.10 19.87
CA GLN A 147 -7.49 -0.89 20.64
C GLN A 147 -6.27 -1.44 19.87
N PHE A 148 -6.02 -0.96 18.64
CA PHE A 148 -4.91 -1.46 17.84
C PHE A 148 -3.56 -1.18 18.49
N VAL A 149 -3.38 -0.01 19.11
CA VAL A 149 -2.14 0.34 19.81
C VAL A 149 -1.89 -0.63 20.96
N ASP A 150 -2.89 -0.91 21.80
CA ASP A 150 -2.75 -1.84 22.93
C ASP A 150 -2.36 -3.24 22.45
N CYS A 151 -3.00 -3.73 21.37
CA CYS A 151 -2.65 -5.00 20.74
C CYS A 151 -1.21 -4.99 20.20
N LEU A 152 -0.82 -3.94 19.47
CA LEU A 152 0.50 -3.84 18.86
C LEU A 152 1.63 -3.76 19.89
N LEU A 153 1.43 -3.04 21.00
CA LEU A 153 2.43 -2.90 22.06
C LEU A 153 2.42 -4.09 23.01
N GLY A 154 1.25 -4.56 23.43
CA GLY A 154 1.10 -5.57 24.47
C GLY A 154 1.12 -7.01 23.98
N GLU A 155 0.47 -7.30 22.85
CA GLU A 155 0.34 -8.67 22.34
C GLU A 155 1.38 -8.99 21.25
N ILE A 156 1.69 -8.03 20.37
CA ILE A 156 2.63 -8.24 19.25
C ILE A 156 4.09 -7.95 19.65
N GLY A 157 4.32 -6.94 20.50
CA GLY A 157 5.64 -6.65 21.07
C GLY A 157 6.38 -5.46 20.46
N PHE A 158 5.68 -4.54 19.75
CA PHE A 158 6.28 -3.24 19.43
C PHE A 158 6.59 -2.46 20.72
N ARG A 159 7.69 -1.71 20.73
CA ARG A 159 8.19 -1.04 21.93
C ARG A 159 7.55 0.30 22.20
N SER A 160 7.22 1.05 21.15
CA SER A 160 6.72 2.41 21.24
C SER A 160 5.82 2.75 20.06
N VAL A 161 4.99 3.78 20.25
CA VAL A 161 4.15 4.37 19.21
C VAL A 161 4.27 5.89 19.25
N GLU A 162 4.39 6.50 18.07
CA GLU A 162 4.23 7.94 17.87
C GLU A 162 2.96 8.20 17.06
N HIS A 163 2.19 9.20 17.48
CA HIS A 163 0.99 9.65 16.77
C HIS A 163 1.33 10.88 15.93
N VAL A 164 1.42 10.69 14.62
CA VAL A 164 1.71 11.78 13.69
C VAL A 164 0.42 12.38 13.15
N SER A 165 0.25 13.68 13.36
CA SER A 165 -0.81 14.46 12.73
C SER A 165 -0.40 14.84 11.31
N VAL A 166 -1.22 14.50 10.32
CA VAL A 166 -0.99 14.93 8.94
C VAL A 166 -1.68 16.28 8.71
N PRO A 167 -0.95 17.35 8.38
CA PRO A 167 -1.55 18.63 8.02
C PRO A 167 -2.22 18.49 6.65
N TYR A 168 -3.53 18.35 6.62
CA TYR A 168 -4.29 18.36 5.36
C TYR A 168 -4.55 19.81 4.96
N ALA A 169 -4.20 20.17 3.72
CA ALA A 169 -4.57 21.45 3.14
C ALA A 169 -6.10 21.65 3.14
N GLU A 170 -6.53 22.90 3.30
CA GLU A 170 -7.95 23.27 3.19
C GLU A 170 -8.49 22.85 1.80
N GLY A 171 -9.75 22.39 1.73
CA GLY A 171 -10.39 22.01 0.45
C GLY A 171 -10.41 20.53 0.03
N HIS A 172 -9.61 19.61 0.60
CA HIS A 172 -9.71 18.17 0.25
C HIS A 172 -10.99 17.46 0.77
N SER A 173 -11.35 16.32 0.19
CA SER A 173 -12.56 15.56 0.56
C SER A 173 -12.50 15.02 2.00
N ALA A 174 -13.61 15.17 2.74
CA ALA A 174 -13.68 14.90 4.19
C ALA A 174 -13.39 13.44 4.61
N GLY A 175 -13.36 12.48 3.67
CA GLY A 175 -13.16 11.06 3.96
C GLY A 175 -11.72 10.64 4.23
N PHE A 176 -10.74 11.46 3.83
CA PHE A 176 -9.30 11.23 4.06
C PHE A 176 -8.70 12.23 5.05
N LYS A 177 -9.32 13.40 5.22
CA LYS A 177 -8.94 14.36 6.24
C LYS A 177 -9.10 13.70 7.61
N ARG A 178 -8.02 13.66 8.40
CA ARG A 178 -7.97 13.30 9.84
C ARG A 178 -7.74 11.81 10.19
N ARG A 179 -7.10 11.02 9.33
CA ARG A 179 -6.62 9.69 9.79
C ARG A 179 -5.27 9.86 10.51
N PRO A 180 -5.11 9.27 11.69
CA PRO A 180 -3.82 9.31 12.36
C PRO A 180 -2.84 8.42 11.59
N LEU A 181 -1.58 8.86 11.51
CA LEU A 181 -0.48 7.96 11.22
C LEU A 181 0.12 7.51 12.55
N LEU A 182 0.20 6.21 12.73
CA LEU A 182 0.86 5.59 13.86
C LEU A 182 2.22 5.10 13.39
N ILE A 183 3.28 5.52 14.05
CA ILE A 183 4.65 5.06 13.79
C ILE A 183 5.06 4.19 14.97
N LEU A 184 5.21 2.89 14.75
CA LEU A 184 5.60 1.93 15.78
C LEU A 184 7.03 1.44 15.57
N THR A 185 7.78 1.28 16.66
CA THR A 185 9.18 0.82 16.63
C THR A 185 9.30 -0.58 17.22
N LYS A 186 10.02 -1.48 16.52
CA LYS A 186 10.36 -2.83 16.98
C LYS A 186 11.58 -2.86 17.89
#